data_AF-A0A2Y9A2Y5-F1
#
_entry.id   AF-A0A2Y9A2Y5-F1
#
_cell.length_a   1.000
_cell.length_b   1.000
_cell.length_c   1.000
_cell.angle_alpha   90.00
_cell.angle_beta   90.00
_cell.angle_gamma   90.00
#
_symmetry.space_group_name_H-M   'P 1'
#
loop_
_entity.id
_entity.type
_entity.pdbx_description
1 polymer ?
#
loop_
_entity_poly.entity_id
_entity_poly.type
_entity_poly.pdbx_seq_one_letter_code
_entity_poly.pdbx_strand_id
1 'polypeptide(L)'
;MEALAALWARVTEGWAGLPSLPPLGLPAPPDPDLLIVIATSLMALGLTAALSARIDGRRSWAGRFAVILSAGMFFWVWEAARSGFGWTTIPAAFVEVAARILR
;
A
#
# COMPACT_ATOMS: atom_id res chain seq x y z
N MET A 1 17.69 -14.72 14.07
CA MET A 1 16.31 -14.90 14.57
C MET A 1 15.98 -13.82 15.60
N GLU A 2 16.80 -13.63 16.64
CA GLU A 2 16.55 -12.62 17.69
C GLU A 2 16.46 -11.17 17.20
N ALA A 3 17.31 -10.75 16.27
CA ALA A 3 17.28 -9.40 15.70
C ALA A 3 15.98 -9.09 14.92
N LEU A 4 15.43 -10.10 14.22
CA LEU A 4 14.17 -9.97 13.49
C LEU A 4 12.99 -9.84 14.47
N ALA A 5 13.00 -10.65 15.55
CA ALA A 5 11.98 -10.59 16.59
C ALA A 5 12.00 -9.25 17.34
N ALA A 6 13.19 -8.72 17.66
CA ALA A 6 13.34 -7.42 18.29
C ALA A 6 12.89 -6.27 17.38
N LEU A 7 13.21 -6.34 16.08
CA LEU A 7 12.71 -5.38 15.09
C LEU A 7 11.18 -5.44 15.00
N TRP A 8 10.61 -6.64 14.94
CA TRP A 8 9.17 -6.85 14.87
C TRP A 8 8.45 -6.32 16.11
N ALA A 9 8.99 -6.58 17.31
CA ALA A 9 8.45 -6.06 18.57
C ALA A 9 8.40 -4.52 18.60
N ARG A 10 9.48 -3.86 18.16
CA ARG A 10 9.52 -2.39 18.06
C ARG A 10 8.49 -1.82 17.09
N VAL A 11 8.31 -2.51 15.97
CA VAL A 11 7.28 -2.13 14.99
C VAL A 11 5.90 -2.27 15.65
N THR A 12 5.59 -3.40 16.27
CA THR A 12 4.28 -3.63 16.90
C THR A 12 3.99 -2.67 18.06
N GLU A 13 4.98 -2.34 18.90
CA GLU A 13 4.82 -1.35 19.98
C GLU A 13 4.57 0.05 19.42
N GLY A 14 5.32 0.45 18.39
CA GLY A 14 5.11 1.72 17.70
C GLY A 14 3.73 1.82 17.06
N TRP A 15 3.22 0.72 16.51
CA TRP A 15 1.85 0.65 15.98
C TRP A 15 0.78 0.67 17.07
N ALA A 16 1.00 0.00 18.20
CA ALA A 16 0.04 -0.06 19.31
C ALA A 16 -0.13 1.30 20.01
N GLY A 17 0.87 2.17 19.96
CA GLY A 17 0.83 3.52 20.51
C GLY A 17 0.15 4.57 19.62
N LEU A 18 -0.26 4.22 18.39
CA LEU A 18 -0.92 5.17 17.50
C LEU A 18 -2.37 5.39 17.93
N PRO A 19 -2.83 6.65 18.03
CA PRO A 19 -4.25 6.93 18.28
C PRO A 19 -5.09 6.32 17.16
N SER A 20 -6.24 5.75 17.51
CA SER A 20 -7.20 5.25 16.52
C SER A 20 -7.61 6.41 15.62
N LEU A 21 -7.40 6.26 14.32
CA LEU A 21 -7.75 7.30 13.36
C LEU A 21 -9.28 7.43 13.34
N PRO A 22 -9.85 8.62 13.64
CA PRO A 22 -11.28 8.84 13.47
C PRO A 22 -11.66 8.56 12.02
N PRO A 23 -12.87 8.06 11.75
CA PRO A 23 -13.32 7.87 10.38
C PRO A 23 -13.28 9.22 9.65
N LEU A 24 -12.46 9.30 8.61
CA LEU A 24 -12.24 10.52 7.83
C LEU A 24 -13.40 10.78 6.86
N GLY A 25 -14.29 9.81 6.67
CA GLY A 25 -15.46 9.93 5.79
C GLY A 25 -15.06 10.18 4.33
N LEU A 26 -13.92 9.64 3.90
CA LEU A 26 -13.46 9.80 2.53
C LEU A 26 -14.48 9.20 1.56
N PRO A 27 -14.76 9.86 0.42
CA PRO A 27 -15.65 9.31 -0.59
C PRO A 27 -15.06 8.00 -1.15
N ALA A 28 -15.93 7.07 -1.52
CA ALA A 28 -15.49 5.86 -2.20
C ALA A 28 -14.79 6.22 -3.53
N PRO A 29 -13.63 5.62 -3.84
CA PRO A 29 -13.00 5.84 -5.13
C PRO A 29 -13.88 5.29 -6.27
N PRO A 30 -13.86 5.90 -7.46
CA PRO A 30 -14.72 5.50 -8.58
C PRO A 30 -14.60 4.03 -8.98
N ASP A 31 -13.36 3.52 -9.02
CA ASP A 31 -13.04 2.11 -9.28
C ASP A 31 -12.00 1.62 -8.25
N PRO A 32 -12.44 1.04 -7.13
CA PRO A 32 -11.54 0.60 -6.06
C PRO A 32 -10.57 -0.49 -6.53
N ASP A 33 -11.02 -1.44 -7.35
CA ASP A 33 -10.18 -2.56 -7.80
C ASP A 33 -9.04 -2.08 -8.70
N LEU A 34 -9.35 -1.20 -9.65
CA LEU A 34 -8.36 -0.60 -10.53
C LEU A 34 -7.35 0.22 -9.72
N LEU A 35 -7.82 0.96 -8.72
CA LEU A 35 -6.97 1.75 -7.85
C LEU A 35 -6.04 0.86 -7.03
N ILE A 36 -6.52 -0.27 -6.48
CA ILE A 36 -5.70 -1.28 -5.80
C ILE A 36 -4.63 -1.85 -6.74
N VAL A 37 -5.00 -2.20 -7.98
CA VAL A 37 -4.05 -2.73 -8.98
C VAL A 37 -2.96 -1.69 -9.28
N ILE A 38 -3.35 -0.44 -9.58
CA ILE A 38 -2.40 0.65 -9.85
C ILE A 38 -1.51 0.91 -8.65
N ALA A 39 -2.07 1.00 -7.44
CA ALA A 39 -1.32 1.21 -6.21
C ALA A 39 -0.31 0.09 -5.97
N THR A 40 -0.71 -1.17 -6.20
CA THR A 40 0.17 -2.34 -6.06
C THR A 40 1.32 -2.29 -7.07
N SER A 41 1.02 -2.06 -8.35
CA SER A 41 2.04 -1.95 -9.40
C SER A 41 2.99 -0.79 -9.15
N LEU A 42 2.46 0.37 -8.78
CA LEU A 42 3.26 1.57 -8.50
C LEU A 42 4.13 1.38 -7.26
N MET A 43 3.62 0.71 -6.21
CA MET A 43 4.39 0.40 -5.01
C MET A 43 5.57 -0.52 -5.35
N ALA A 44 5.33 -1.59 -6.12
CA ALA A 44 6.38 -2.52 -6.56
C ALA A 44 7.46 -1.80 -7.37
N LEU A 45 7.07 -0.99 -8.36
CA LEU A 45 8.00 -0.23 -9.19
C LEU A 45 8.75 0.84 -8.37
N GLY A 46 8.04 1.55 -7.50
CA GLY A 46 8.59 2.59 -6.63
C GLY A 46 9.61 2.02 -5.64
N LEU A 47 9.30 0.88 -5.03
CA LEU A 47 10.23 0.14 -4.17
C LEU A 47 11.48 -0.28 -4.93
N THR A 48 11.34 -0.92 -6.09
CA THR A 48 12.49 -1.33 -6.91
C THR A 48 13.35 -0.14 -7.30
N ALA A 49 12.75 0.98 -7.73
CA ALA A 49 13.47 2.20 -8.08
C ALA A 49 14.17 2.83 -6.86
N ALA A 50 13.54 2.84 -5.69
CA ALA A 50 14.12 3.36 -4.46
C ALA A 50 15.28 2.49 -3.96
N LEU A 51 15.14 1.16 -4.04
CA LEU A 51 16.18 0.19 -3.68
C LEU A 51 17.36 0.27 -4.64
N SER A 52 17.11 0.27 -5.95
CA SER A 52 18.14 0.39 -6.97
C SER A 52 18.95 1.68 -6.80
N ALA A 53 18.29 2.82 -6.60
CA ALA A 53 19.02 4.07 -6.36
C ALA A 53 19.84 4.04 -5.06
N ARG A 54 19.32 3.40 -4.01
CA ARG A 54 20.04 3.23 -2.75
C ARG A 54 21.32 2.40 -2.93
N ILE A 55 21.29 1.38 -3.77
CA ILE A 55 22.47 0.56 -4.12
C ILE A 55 23.49 1.39 -4.92
N ASP A 56 23.02 2.20 -5.86
CA ASP A 56 23.86 3.10 -6.68
C ASP A 56 24.44 4.31 -5.91
N GLY A 57 24.16 4.44 -4.60
CA GLY A 57 24.54 5.62 -3.81
C GLY A 57 23.79 6.90 -4.21
N ARG A 58 22.75 6.80 -5.03
CA ARG A 58 21.92 7.92 -5.50
C ARG A 58 20.60 7.99 -4.73
N ARG A 59 19.97 9.17 -4.75
CA ARG A 59 18.61 9.34 -4.21
C ARG A 59 17.60 9.35 -5.34
N SER A 60 16.74 8.33 -5.42
CA SER A 60 15.59 8.35 -6.31
C SER A 60 14.41 9.03 -5.62
N TRP A 61 14.22 10.31 -5.92
CA TRP A 61 13.04 11.06 -5.48
C TRP A 61 11.76 10.52 -6.12
N ALA A 62 11.82 10.13 -7.40
CA ALA A 62 10.69 9.53 -8.10
C ALA A 62 10.23 8.21 -7.46
N GLY A 63 11.17 7.32 -7.10
CA GLY A 63 10.83 6.06 -6.43
C GLY A 63 10.20 6.27 -5.05
N ARG A 64 10.73 7.21 -4.26
CA ARG A 64 10.14 7.59 -2.97
C ARG A 64 8.75 8.19 -3.12
N PHE A 65 8.58 9.09 -4.10
CA PHE A 65 7.28 9.69 -4.39
C PHE A 65 6.26 8.64 -4.82
N ALA A 66 6.63 7.71 -5.69
CA ALA A 66 5.80 6.60 -6.12
C ALA A 66 5.35 5.74 -4.92
N VAL A 67 6.26 5.39 -4.01
CA VAL A 67 5.95 4.64 -2.78
C VAL A 67 4.95 5.39 -1.89
N ILE A 68 5.18 6.67 -1.65
CA ILE A 68 4.29 7.50 -0.82
C ILE A 68 2.90 7.62 -1.47
N LEU A 69 2.86 7.86 -2.78
CA LEU A 69 1.62 7.98 -3.54
C LEU A 69 0.82 6.66 -3.49
N SER A 70 1.47 5.52 -3.74
CA SER A 70 0.81 4.21 -3.64
C SER A 70 0.31 3.92 -2.23
N ALA A 71 1.05 4.31 -1.19
CA ALA A 71 0.60 4.14 0.19
C ALA A 71 -0.64 5.00 0.49
N GLY A 72 -0.68 6.24 -0.02
CA GLY A 72 -1.86 7.11 0.07
C GLY A 72 -3.07 6.54 -0.66
N MET A 73 -2.86 5.95 -1.85
CA MET A 73 -3.89 5.26 -2.61
C MET A 73 -4.47 4.06 -1.85
N PHE A 74 -3.62 3.22 -1.25
CA PHE A 74 -4.06 2.13 -0.38
C PHE A 74 -4.84 2.63 0.84
N PHE A 75 -4.34 3.69 1.49
CA PHE A 75 -5.00 4.30 2.63
C PHE A 75 -6.39 4.81 2.28
N TRP A 76 -6.57 5.41 1.10
CA TRP A 76 -7.87 5.88 0.65
C TRP A 76 -8.87 4.73 0.50
N VAL A 77 -8.48 3.63 -0.16
CA VAL A 77 -9.36 2.46 -0.31
C VAL A 77 -9.66 1.81 1.03
N TRP A 78 -8.65 1.68 1.90
CA TRP A 78 -8.81 1.14 3.24
C TRP A 78 -9.80 1.96 4.08
N GLU A 79 -9.71 3.28 4.02
CA GLU A 79 -10.59 4.17 4.78
C GLU A 79 -12.04 4.12 4.25
N ALA A 80 -12.21 4.07 2.92
CA ALA A 80 -13.54 3.96 2.30
C ALA A 80 -14.20 2.59 2.53
N ALA A 81 -13.41 1.52 2.68
CA ALA A 81 -13.89 0.14 2.83
C ALA A 81 -13.46 -0.50 4.17
N ARG A 82 -13.45 0.28 5.26
CA ARG A 82 -12.90 -0.10 6.58
C ARG A 82 -13.37 -1.45 7.13
N SER A 83 -14.60 -1.87 6.82
CA SER A 83 -15.21 -3.12 7.29
C SER A 83 -14.96 -4.34 6.38
N GLY A 84 -14.52 -4.13 5.14
CA GLY A 84 -14.34 -5.18 4.13
C GLY A 84 -12.91 -5.32 3.59
N PHE A 85 -12.00 -4.42 3.99
CA PHE A 85 -10.62 -4.44 3.54
C PHE A 85 -9.79 -5.48 4.30
N GLY A 86 -9.37 -6.53 3.60
CA GLY A 86 -8.60 -7.64 4.16
C GLY A 86 -7.47 -8.11 3.24
N TRP A 87 -6.73 -9.13 3.67
CA TRP A 87 -5.60 -9.69 2.90
C TRP A 87 -6.00 -10.24 1.53
N THR A 88 -7.25 -10.66 1.37
CA THR A 88 -7.82 -11.18 0.11
C THR A 88 -8.22 -10.07 -0.86
N THR A 89 -8.32 -8.81 -0.41
CA THR A 89 -8.77 -7.69 -1.24
C THR A 89 -7.81 -7.41 -2.40
N ILE A 90 -6.50 -7.53 -2.15
CA ILE A 90 -5.49 -7.31 -3.20
C ILE A 90 -5.61 -8.34 -4.34
N PRO A 91 -5.51 -9.67 -4.11
CA PRO A 91 -5.61 -10.63 -5.19
C PRO A 91 -6.99 -10.62 -5.87
N ALA A 92 -8.08 -10.37 -5.14
CA ALA A 92 -9.42 -10.24 -5.72
C ALA A 92 -9.50 -9.09 -6.73
N ALA A 93 -8.97 -7.91 -6.39
CA ALA A 93 -8.95 -6.76 -7.28
C ALA A 93 -8.23 -7.04 -8.60
N PHE A 94 -7.12 -7.79 -8.57
CA PHE A 94 -6.42 -8.20 -9.80
C PHE A 94 -7.28 -9.12 -10.67
N VAL A 95 -7.98 -10.10 -10.06
CA VAL A 95 -8.88 -11.00 -10.77
C VAL A 95 -10.04 -10.24 -11.40
N GLU A 96 -10.62 -9.29 -10.67
CA GLU A 96 -11.79 -8.52 -11.10
C GLU A 96 -11.45 -7.56 -12.24
N VAL A 97 -10.28 -6.91 -12.19
CA VAL A 97 -9.76 -6.11 -13.31
C VAL A 97 -9.45 -6.99 -14.52
N ALA A 98 -8.82 -8.15 -14.33
CA ALA A 98 -8.53 -9.08 -15.43
C ALA A 98 -9.82 -9.61 -16.08
N ALA A 99 -10.83 -9.95 -15.28
CA ALA A 99 -12.14 -10.37 -15.76
C ALA A 99 -12.83 -9.27 -16.57
N ARG A 100 -12.70 -8.00 -16.14
CA ARG A 100 -13.24 -6.84 -16.85
C ARG A 100 -12.58 -6.61 -18.21
N ILE A 101 -11.28 -6.93 -18.34
CA ILE A 101 -10.53 -6.77 -19.60
C ILE A 101 -10.82 -7.90 -20.60
N LEU A 102 -11.09 -9.12 -20.12
CA LEU A 102 -11.35 -10.30 -20.95
C LEU A 102 -12.81 -10.43 -21.43
N ARG A 103 -13.69 -9.53 -21.00
CA ARG A 103 -15.11 -9.50 -21.35
C ARG A 103 -15.36 -8.57 -22.52
#